data_AF-A0A971QUM8-F1
#
_entry.id   AF-A0A971QUM8-F1
#
_cell.length_a   1.000
_cell.length_b   1.000
_cell.length_c   1.000
_cell.angle_alpha   90.00
_cell.angle_beta   90.00
_cell.angle_gamma   90.00
#
_symmetry.space_group_name_H-M   'P 1'
#
loop_
_entity.id
_entity.type
_entity.pdbx_description
1 polymer ?
#
loop_
_entity_poly.entity_id
_entity_poly.type
_entity_poly.pdbx_seq_one_letter_code
_entity_poly.pdbx_strand_id
1 'polypeptide(L)'
;MMKKTIVIVALLFVMLAISPPQNANALQAGDFISLNLAPWNSGASGGEFAVSYYGSKTTLFTSFCVEPNEYFTPGEKLVVQSIGTSIMYNGTGSAIALNSLVAYLYHEFAHNSWNEAGIFNYDDPAARKKDDAALQSAIWLLQYPTQEVNNKFVEYAWKYSKIENWTGTGDVVVLNLFSPDGGVRQDQLALVPEPTTLMLLGVGLVGVGVFRRKTK
;
A
#
# COMPACT_ATOMS: atom_id res chain seq x y z
N MET A 1 -45.61 7.36 -12.43
CA MET A 1 -44.15 7.57 -12.26
C MET A 1 -43.64 7.33 -10.83
N MET A 2 -44.35 7.74 -9.77
CA MET A 2 -43.95 7.54 -8.35
C MET A 2 -43.56 6.11 -7.94
N LYS A 3 -44.24 5.09 -8.46
CA LYS A 3 -43.97 3.68 -8.13
C LYS A 3 -42.57 3.21 -8.54
N LYS A 4 -42.03 3.71 -9.66
CA LYS A 4 -40.68 3.35 -10.14
C LYS A 4 -39.57 3.98 -9.28
N THR A 5 -39.76 5.23 -8.86
CA THR A 5 -38.80 5.94 -8.00
C THR A 5 -38.73 5.36 -6.59
N ILE A 6 -39.86 4.92 -6.03
CA ILE A 6 -39.92 4.27 -4.72
C ILE A 6 -39.18 2.93 -4.76
N VAL A 7 -39.37 2.14 -5.82
CA VAL A 7 -38.68 0.86 -6.00
C VAL A 7 -37.16 1.04 -6.14
N ILE A 8 -36.70 2.06 -6.87
CA ILE A 8 -35.26 2.35 -7.02
C ILE A 8 -34.63 2.77 -5.68
N VAL A 9 -35.31 3.64 -4.91
CA VAL A 9 -34.82 4.06 -3.59
C VAL A 9 -34.81 2.88 -2.62
N ALA A 10 -35.84 2.04 -2.62
CA ALA A 10 -35.87 0.83 -1.79
C ALA A 10 -34.76 -0.15 -2.16
N LEU A 11 -34.48 -0.35 -3.45
CA LEU A 11 -33.36 -1.18 -3.93
C LEU A 11 -32.00 -0.61 -3.51
N LEU A 12 -31.80 0.70 -3.56
CA LEU A 12 -30.59 1.36 -3.06
C LEU A 12 -30.40 1.13 -1.56
N PHE A 13 -31.44 1.32 -0.74
CA PHE A 13 -31.37 1.06 0.70
C PHE A 13 -31.14 -0.42 1.02
N VAL A 14 -31.72 -1.34 0.25
CA VAL A 14 -31.48 -2.78 0.39
C VAL A 14 -30.04 -3.12 0.00
N MET A 15 -29.48 -2.54 -1.06
CA MET A 15 -28.06 -2.72 -1.41
C MET A 15 -27.11 -2.14 -0.36
N LEU A 16 -27.43 -1.00 0.25
CA LEU A 16 -26.70 -0.42 1.38
C LEU A 16 -26.83 -1.23 2.68
N ALA A 17 -27.93 -1.96 2.87
CA ALA A 17 -28.13 -2.82 4.03
C ALA A 17 -27.47 -4.21 3.88
N ILE A 18 -27.19 -4.63 2.64
CA ILE A 18 -26.55 -5.91 2.32
C ILE A 18 -25.04 -5.74 2.08
N SER A 19 -24.54 -4.51 1.87
CA SER A 19 -23.10 -4.27 1.80
C SER A 19 -22.45 -4.74 3.12
N PRO A 20 -21.47 -5.67 3.06
CA PRO A 20 -20.76 -6.10 4.25
C PRO A 20 -20.17 -4.87 4.93
N PRO A 21 -20.08 -4.85 6.28
CA PRO A 21 -19.32 -3.81 6.97
C PRO A 21 -17.88 -3.89 6.46
N GLN A 22 -17.53 -3.02 5.52
CA GLN A 22 -16.15 -2.78 5.16
C GLN A 22 -15.54 -2.12 6.39
N ASN A 23 -14.86 -2.90 7.22
CA ASN A 23 -14.03 -2.39 8.30
C ASN A 23 -12.83 -1.71 7.65
N ALA A 24 -13.05 -0.50 7.13
CA ALA A 24 -12.02 0.37 6.63
C ALA A 24 -11.28 0.99 7.81
N ASN A 25 -10.53 0.17 8.54
CA ASN A 25 -9.51 0.68 9.45
C ASN A 25 -8.26 0.97 8.60
N ALA A 26 -8.41 1.99 7.75
CA ALA A 26 -7.33 2.66 7.06
C ALA A 26 -6.28 3.07 8.10
N LEU A 27 -5.01 2.69 7.91
CA LEU A 27 -3.93 3.22 8.75
C LEU A 27 -3.93 4.75 8.65
N GLN A 28 -3.75 5.41 9.78
CA GLN A 28 -3.66 6.86 9.90
C GLN A 28 -2.36 7.25 10.59
N ALA A 29 -1.93 8.50 10.37
CA ALA A 29 -0.86 9.07 11.17
C ALA A 29 -1.27 9.06 12.66
N GLY A 30 -0.35 8.62 13.52
CA GLY A 30 -0.58 8.40 14.95
C GLY A 30 -0.91 6.95 15.32
N ASP A 31 -1.23 6.08 14.35
CA ASP A 31 -1.48 4.67 14.64
C ASP A 31 -0.22 3.95 15.11
N PHE A 32 -0.42 2.99 16.02
CA PHE A 32 0.62 2.08 16.46
C PHE A 32 0.53 0.77 15.69
N ILE A 33 1.62 0.41 15.01
CA ILE A 33 1.73 -0.83 14.23
C ILE A 33 2.89 -1.69 14.73
N SER A 34 2.93 -2.93 14.26
CA SER A 34 4.09 -3.81 14.31
C SER A 34 4.30 -4.45 12.94
N LEU A 35 5.56 -4.63 12.58
CA LEU A 35 5.96 -5.34 11.38
C LEU A 35 6.66 -6.63 11.78
N ASN A 36 6.22 -7.76 11.24
CA ASN A 36 6.87 -9.05 11.42
C ASN A 36 7.32 -9.59 10.08
N LEU A 37 8.40 -10.38 10.08
CA LEU A 37 8.82 -11.09 8.87
C LEU A 37 7.65 -11.96 8.36
N ALA A 38 7.41 -11.92 7.05
CA ALA A 38 6.48 -12.85 6.44
C ALA A 38 6.96 -14.30 6.64
N PRO A 39 6.06 -15.30 6.68
CA PRO A 39 6.42 -16.68 7.03
C PRO A 39 7.55 -17.31 6.17
N TRP A 40 7.67 -16.89 4.91
CA TRP A 40 8.72 -17.32 3.98
C TRP A 40 10.01 -16.50 4.10
N ASN A 41 9.95 -15.29 4.67
CA ASN A 41 11.08 -14.40 4.84
C ASN A 41 11.90 -14.77 6.10
N SER A 42 12.75 -15.79 5.97
CA SER A 42 13.67 -16.23 7.03
C SER A 42 15.09 -15.70 6.80
N GLY A 43 15.47 -14.64 7.52
CA GLY A 43 16.86 -14.21 7.65
C GLY A 43 17.41 -13.28 6.55
N ALA A 44 16.56 -12.56 5.82
CA ALA A 44 16.99 -11.46 4.96
C ALA A 44 16.97 -10.12 5.72
N SER A 45 17.85 -9.18 5.34
CA SER A 45 17.89 -7.80 5.87
C SER A 45 16.73 -6.92 5.39
N GLY A 46 15.79 -7.48 4.63
CA GLY A 46 14.60 -6.84 4.07
C GLY A 46 13.64 -7.91 3.50
N GLY A 47 12.74 -7.53 2.61
CA GLY A 47 11.75 -8.42 2.00
C GLY A 47 10.34 -8.14 2.50
N GLU A 48 9.47 -9.13 2.39
CA GLU A 48 8.07 -9.03 2.76
C GLU A 48 7.92 -8.99 4.28
N PHE A 49 7.29 -7.92 4.77
CA PHE A 49 6.89 -7.74 6.16
C PHE A 49 5.37 -7.70 6.30
N ALA A 50 4.83 -8.55 7.16
CA ALA A 50 3.43 -8.52 7.55
C ALA A 50 3.19 -7.35 8.52
N VAL A 51 2.38 -6.39 8.09
CA VAL A 51 2.01 -5.22 8.90
C VAL A 51 0.72 -5.54 9.67
N SER A 52 0.71 -5.28 10.97
CA SER A 52 -0.49 -5.37 11.83
C SER A 52 -0.58 -4.18 12.77
N TYR A 53 -1.78 -3.89 13.29
CA TYR A 53 -1.90 -3.01 14.46
C TYR A 53 -1.09 -3.61 15.62
N TYR A 54 -0.41 -2.75 16.39
CA TYR A 54 0.41 -3.22 17.50
C TYR A 54 -0.41 -4.02 18.52
N GLY A 55 0.05 -5.22 18.86
CA GLY A 55 -0.67 -6.15 19.74
C GLY A 55 -1.74 -7.01 19.03
N SER A 56 -2.00 -6.79 17.74
CA SER A 56 -2.85 -7.64 16.91
C SER A 56 -2.05 -8.72 16.19
N LYS A 57 -2.67 -9.89 16.03
CA LYS A 57 -2.15 -10.97 15.17
C LYS A 57 -2.72 -10.93 13.74
N THR A 58 -3.68 -10.04 13.48
CA THR A 58 -4.29 -9.91 12.15
C THR A 58 -3.41 -9.04 11.27
N THR A 59 -2.85 -9.65 10.22
CA THR A 59 -2.14 -8.93 9.16
C THR A 59 -3.13 -8.05 8.38
N LEU A 60 -2.76 -6.78 8.22
CA LEU A 60 -3.48 -5.80 7.41
C LEU A 60 -3.06 -5.92 5.95
N PHE A 61 -1.75 -5.93 5.69
CA PHE A 61 -1.14 -6.07 4.37
C PHE A 61 0.34 -6.46 4.51
N THR A 62 0.98 -6.70 3.38
CA THR A 62 2.43 -6.95 3.29
C THR A 62 3.14 -5.74 2.72
N SER A 63 4.29 -5.40 3.30
CA SER A 63 5.11 -4.25 2.94
C SER A 63 6.56 -4.64 2.66
N PHE A 64 7.33 -3.67 2.15
CA PHE A 64 8.76 -3.74 1.89
C PHE A 64 9.43 -2.48 2.43
N CYS A 65 10.70 -2.63 2.82
CA CYS A 65 11.55 -1.52 3.23
C CYS A 65 11.83 -0.57 2.05
N VAL A 66 11.76 0.74 2.28
CA VAL A 66 12.09 1.75 1.27
C VAL A 66 13.58 2.07 1.24
N GLU A 67 14.24 2.06 2.40
CA GLU A 67 15.63 2.46 2.55
C GLU A 67 16.55 1.24 2.81
N PRO A 68 17.81 1.24 2.33
CA PRO A 68 18.71 0.10 2.55
C PRO A 68 19.42 0.09 3.92
N ASN A 69 19.53 1.24 4.58
CA ASN A 69 20.38 1.43 5.76
C ASN A 69 19.62 1.96 6.99
N GLU A 70 18.30 1.78 7.01
CA GLU A 70 17.49 2.07 8.18
C GLU A 70 16.87 0.77 8.70
N TYR A 71 16.68 0.66 10.01
CA TYR A 71 16.32 -0.62 10.62
C TYR A 71 15.22 -0.46 11.66
N PHE A 72 14.53 -1.57 11.87
CA PHE A 72 13.61 -1.78 12.98
C PHE A 72 13.77 -3.23 13.44
N THR A 73 13.34 -3.51 14.66
CA THR A 73 13.27 -4.86 15.20
C THR A 73 11.89 -5.45 14.91
N PRO A 74 11.79 -6.60 14.23
CA PRO A 74 10.50 -7.23 13.97
C PRO A 74 9.67 -7.42 15.26
N GLY A 75 8.40 -7.03 15.19
CA GLY A 75 7.46 -7.06 16.31
C GLY A 75 7.58 -5.87 17.28
N GLU A 76 8.52 -4.95 17.10
CA GLU A 76 8.59 -3.74 17.93
C GLU A 76 7.36 -2.85 17.72
N LYS A 77 7.08 -2.01 18.72
CA LYS A 77 6.01 -1.01 18.64
C LYS A 77 6.49 0.14 17.77
N LEU A 78 5.78 0.43 16.69
CA LEU A 78 6.09 1.51 15.77
C LEU A 78 4.92 2.49 15.69
N VAL A 79 5.22 3.75 15.40
CA VAL A 79 4.28 4.85 15.20
C VAL A 79 4.30 5.22 13.73
N VAL A 80 3.13 5.29 13.10
CA VAL A 80 2.99 5.90 11.78
C VAL A 80 3.06 7.42 11.95
N GLN A 81 4.21 8.02 11.68
CA GLN A 81 4.40 9.46 11.86
C GLN A 81 3.71 10.27 10.77
N SER A 82 3.81 9.80 9.53
CA SER A 82 3.12 10.38 8.38
C SER A 82 2.92 9.35 7.28
N ILE A 83 1.91 9.59 6.44
CA ILE A 83 1.62 8.81 5.25
C ILE A 83 1.67 9.78 4.07
N GLY A 84 2.45 9.47 3.04
CA GLY A 84 2.60 10.36 1.89
C GLY A 84 3.41 9.74 0.77
N THR A 85 3.85 10.56 -0.19
CA THR A 85 4.62 10.11 -1.36
C THR A 85 6.11 10.43 -1.24
N SER A 86 6.59 10.65 -0.02
CA SER A 86 7.97 11.04 0.25
C SER A 86 8.49 10.41 1.54
N ILE A 87 9.78 10.08 1.51
CA ILE A 87 10.61 9.65 2.64
C ILE A 87 11.10 10.91 3.34
N MET A 88 10.57 11.20 4.53
CA MET A 88 10.75 12.49 5.20
C MET A 88 12.00 12.55 6.10
N TYR A 89 12.46 11.41 6.62
CA TYR A 89 13.42 11.36 7.73
C TYR A 89 14.70 10.56 7.42
N ASN A 90 15.11 10.55 6.16
CA ASN A 90 16.24 9.82 5.59
C ASN A 90 17.66 10.34 5.98
N GLY A 91 17.78 11.16 7.03
CA GLY A 91 19.07 11.71 7.49
C GLY A 91 19.69 12.84 6.66
N THR A 92 19.15 13.19 5.48
CA THR A 92 19.68 14.31 4.66
C THR A 92 19.05 15.67 4.98
N GLY A 93 17.98 15.70 5.79
CA GLY A 93 17.24 16.93 6.12
C GLY A 93 16.31 17.44 5.01
N SER A 94 16.20 16.72 3.89
CA SER A 94 15.23 17.00 2.82
C SER A 94 14.39 15.76 2.51
N ALA A 95 13.12 15.97 2.17
CA ALA A 95 12.24 14.90 1.75
C ALA A 95 12.69 14.32 0.41
N ILE A 96 12.78 12.99 0.32
CA ILE A 96 13.08 12.28 -0.92
C ILE A 96 11.76 11.74 -1.48
N ALA A 97 11.44 12.07 -2.73
CA ALA A 97 10.23 11.55 -3.37
C ALA A 97 10.33 10.04 -3.60
N LEU A 98 9.21 9.33 -3.40
CA LEU A 98 9.11 7.93 -3.80
C LEU A 98 9.29 7.80 -5.31
N ASN A 99 10.19 6.93 -5.74
CA ASN A 99 10.43 6.68 -7.15
C ASN A 99 9.19 6.03 -7.80
N SER A 100 8.78 6.55 -8.96
CA SER A 100 7.59 6.08 -9.69
C SER A 100 7.65 4.59 -10.06
N LEU A 101 8.84 4.05 -10.36
CA LEU A 101 9.05 2.63 -10.66
C LEU A 101 9.00 1.76 -9.41
N VAL A 102 9.40 2.28 -8.25
CA VAL A 102 9.24 1.60 -6.96
C VAL A 102 7.76 1.48 -6.63
N ALA A 103 7.02 2.58 -6.78
CA ALA A 103 5.58 2.60 -6.62
C ALA A 103 4.90 1.60 -7.59
N TYR A 104 5.31 1.58 -8.85
CA TYR A 104 4.80 0.61 -9.83
C TYR A 104 5.02 -0.84 -9.39
N LEU A 105 6.23 -1.21 -8.96
CA LEU A 105 6.52 -2.57 -8.50
C LEU A 105 5.69 -2.98 -7.29
N TYR A 106 5.49 -2.07 -6.33
CA TYR A 106 4.69 -2.36 -5.16
C TYR A 106 3.19 -2.46 -5.50
N HIS A 107 2.70 -1.63 -6.42
CA HIS A 107 1.34 -1.73 -6.96
C HIS A 107 1.11 -3.13 -7.55
N GLU A 108 1.99 -3.57 -8.46
CA GLU A 108 1.87 -4.88 -9.10
C GLU A 108 1.91 -6.03 -8.09
N PHE A 109 2.80 -5.93 -7.10
CA PHE A 109 2.89 -6.90 -6.02
C PHE A 109 1.61 -6.96 -5.17
N ALA A 110 1.10 -5.80 -4.73
CA ALA A 110 -0.01 -5.69 -3.81
C ALA A 110 -1.34 -6.10 -4.45
N HIS A 111 -1.50 -5.85 -5.75
CA HIS A 111 -2.68 -6.25 -6.53
C HIS A 111 -2.53 -7.62 -7.18
N ASN A 112 -1.34 -8.23 -7.14
CA ASN A 112 -0.99 -9.45 -7.88
C ASN A 112 -1.35 -9.33 -9.37
N SER A 113 -1.01 -8.19 -9.98
CA SER A 113 -1.42 -7.81 -11.34
C SER A 113 -0.33 -8.02 -12.40
N TRP A 114 0.73 -8.75 -12.06
CA TRP A 114 1.92 -8.90 -12.89
C TRP A 114 1.62 -9.25 -14.35
N ASN A 115 2.08 -8.39 -15.26
CA ASN A 115 2.08 -8.61 -16.71
C ASN A 115 3.01 -9.72 -17.24
N GLU A 116 3.82 -10.37 -16.40
CA GLU A 116 4.65 -11.52 -16.79
C GLU A 116 4.33 -12.73 -15.91
N ALA A 117 3.83 -13.80 -16.54
CA ALA A 117 3.47 -15.02 -15.84
C ALA A 117 4.69 -15.64 -15.13
N GLY A 118 4.55 -15.89 -13.83
CA GLY A 118 5.61 -16.49 -13.02
C GLY A 118 6.76 -15.54 -12.65
N ILE A 119 6.61 -14.22 -12.86
CA ILE A 119 7.64 -13.27 -12.42
C ILE A 119 7.79 -13.24 -10.90
N PHE A 120 6.70 -13.45 -10.16
CA PHE A 120 6.68 -13.56 -8.71
C PHE A 120 5.95 -14.84 -8.30
N ASN A 121 6.60 -15.69 -7.51
CA ASN A 121 6.04 -16.95 -7.04
C ASN A 121 5.29 -16.77 -5.72
N TYR A 122 3.98 -16.95 -5.72
CA TYR A 122 3.15 -16.87 -4.51
C TYR A 122 2.90 -18.24 -3.84
N ASP A 123 3.08 -19.33 -4.59
CA ASP A 123 2.62 -20.67 -4.21
C ASP A 123 3.71 -21.52 -3.52
N ASP A 124 4.97 -21.35 -3.93
CA ASP A 124 6.11 -22.07 -3.37
C ASP A 124 6.92 -21.16 -2.43
N PRO A 125 6.97 -21.44 -1.11
CA PRO A 125 7.64 -20.58 -0.14
C PRO A 125 9.14 -20.37 -0.40
N ALA A 126 9.84 -21.36 -0.96
CA ALA A 126 11.28 -21.27 -1.20
C ALA A 126 11.58 -20.42 -2.45
N ALA A 127 10.76 -20.52 -3.49
CA ALA A 127 10.81 -19.67 -4.66
C ALA A 127 10.36 -18.24 -4.33
N ARG A 128 9.27 -18.09 -3.57
CA ARG A 128 8.78 -16.79 -3.08
C ARG A 128 9.87 -16.04 -2.33
N LYS A 129 10.59 -16.70 -1.42
CA LYS A 129 11.71 -16.11 -0.69
C LYS A 129 12.78 -15.52 -1.62
N LYS A 130 13.06 -16.16 -2.76
CA LYS A 130 14.04 -15.65 -3.73
C LYS A 130 13.50 -14.44 -4.48
N ASP A 131 12.23 -14.49 -4.89
CA ASP A 131 11.56 -13.40 -5.58
C ASP A 131 11.36 -12.19 -4.66
N ASP A 132 11.00 -12.42 -3.41
CA ASP A 132 10.92 -11.45 -2.32
C ASP A 132 12.24 -10.70 -2.14
N ALA A 133 13.36 -11.43 -1.97
CA ALA A 133 14.68 -10.82 -1.84
C ALA A 133 15.09 -10.02 -3.09
N ALA A 134 14.75 -10.53 -4.28
CA ALA A 134 15.02 -9.83 -5.54
C ALA A 134 14.14 -8.56 -5.69
N LEU A 135 12.88 -8.61 -5.26
CA LEU A 135 11.97 -7.46 -5.28
C LEU A 135 12.42 -6.38 -4.29
N GLN A 136 12.79 -6.76 -3.06
CA GLN A 136 13.38 -5.83 -2.10
C GLN A 136 14.65 -5.16 -2.64
N SER A 137 15.52 -5.92 -3.29
CA SER A 137 16.73 -5.39 -3.94
C SER A 137 16.38 -4.41 -5.06
N ALA A 138 15.37 -4.71 -5.88
CA ALA A 138 14.90 -3.81 -6.93
C ALA A 138 14.38 -2.49 -6.38
N ILE A 139 13.62 -2.53 -5.29
CA ILE A 139 13.12 -1.35 -4.59
C ILE A 139 14.28 -0.45 -4.18
N TRP A 140 15.31 -1.01 -3.54
CA TRP A 140 16.49 -0.23 -3.13
C TRP A 140 17.29 0.31 -4.31
N LEU A 141 17.49 -0.48 -5.36
CA LEU A 141 18.22 -0.04 -6.56
C LEU A 141 17.52 1.11 -7.29
N LEU A 142 16.19 1.09 -7.35
CA LEU A 142 15.40 2.13 -8.00
C LEU A 142 15.28 3.39 -7.12
N GLN A 143 15.09 3.24 -5.82
CA GLN A 143 14.96 4.38 -4.90
C GLN A 143 16.30 5.07 -4.63
N TYR A 144 17.36 4.28 -4.44
CA TYR A 144 18.71 4.72 -4.09
C TYR A 144 19.74 4.11 -5.06
N PRO A 145 19.81 4.61 -6.30
CA PRO A 145 20.67 4.05 -7.32
C PRO A 145 22.15 4.23 -6.92
N THR A 146 22.80 3.12 -6.60
CA THR A 146 24.23 3.10 -6.28
C THR A 146 25.06 2.62 -7.47
N GLN A 147 24.61 1.58 -8.16
CA GLN A 147 25.19 1.02 -9.40
C GLN A 147 24.11 0.22 -10.15
N GLU A 148 24.24 0.03 -11.47
CA GLU A 148 23.33 -0.87 -12.20
C GLU A 148 23.63 -2.32 -11.83
N VAL A 149 22.59 -3.02 -11.35
CA VAL A 149 22.63 -4.44 -11.02
C VAL A 149 21.55 -5.15 -11.83
N ASN A 150 21.91 -6.29 -12.41
CA ASN A 150 20.96 -7.17 -13.11
C ASN A 150 19.89 -7.66 -12.14
N ASN A 151 18.66 -7.17 -12.29
CA ASN A 151 17.52 -7.53 -11.47
C ASN A 151 16.25 -7.57 -12.34
N LYS A 152 15.60 -8.75 -12.39
CA LYS A 152 14.40 -8.97 -13.22
C LYS A 152 13.25 -8.00 -12.93
N PHE A 153 13.09 -7.54 -11.69
CA PHE A 153 12.02 -6.61 -11.34
C PHE A 153 12.34 -5.18 -11.79
N VAL A 154 13.62 -4.79 -11.82
CA VAL A 154 14.04 -3.51 -12.40
C VAL A 154 13.73 -3.50 -13.90
N GLU A 155 14.11 -4.56 -14.63
CA GLU A 155 13.81 -4.69 -16.06
C GLU A 155 12.30 -4.70 -16.33
N TYR A 156 11.54 -5.43 -15.52
CA TYR A 156 10.09 -5.47 -15.57
C TYR A 156 9.48 -4.07 -15.38
N ALA A 157 9.89 -3.35 -14.34
CA ALA A 157 9.37 -2.02 -14.04
C ALA A 157 9.62 -1.05 -15.20
N TRP A 158 10.83 -1.03 -15.77
CA TRP A 158 11.15 -0.18 -16.91
C TRP A 158 10.31 -0.50 -18.16
N LYS A 159 10.07 -1.78 -18.42
CA LYS A 159 9.31 -2.23 -19.58
C LYS A 159 7.82 -1.91 -19.45
N TYR A 160 7.18 -2.35 -18.36
CA TYR A 160 5.72 -2.32 -18.27
C TYR A 160 5.16 -0.98 -17.81
N SER A 161 5.86 -0.24 -16.93
CA SER A 161 5.44 1.13 -16.60
C SER A 161 5.32 2.01 -17.85
N LYS A 162 6.20 1.82 -18.84
CA LYS A 162 6.15 2.54 -20.13
C LYS A 162 4.99 2.07 -21.00
N ILE A 163 4.73 0.77 -21.08
CA ILE A 163 3.61 0.21 -21.85
C ILE A 163 2.27 0.73 -21.32
N GLU A 164 2.16 0.82 -19.99
CA GLU A 164 0.94 1.24 -19.30
C GLU A 164 0.84 2.75 -19.09
N ASN A 165 1.87 3.50 -19.48
CA ASN A 165 2.01 4.94 -19.25
C ASN A 165 1.86 5.32 -17.76
N TRP A 166 2.39 4.47 -16.87
CA TRP A 166 2.44 4.74 -15.44
C TRP A 166 3.32 5.96 -15.14
N THR A 167 2.82 6.86 -14.30
CA THR A 167 3.55 8.03 -13.83
C THR A 167 3.20 8.34 -12.37
N GLY A 168 4.12 8.97 -11.63
CA GLY A 168 3.92 9.27 -10.22
C GLY A 168 3.87 8.02 -9.35
N THR A 169 3.18 8.09 -8.21
CA THR A 169 3.11 6.98 -7.24
C THR A 169 1.81 6.17 -7.31
N GLY A 170 0.84 6.60 -8.12
CA GLY A 170 -0.47 5.96 -8.19
C GLY A 170 -1.17 5.89 -6.83
N ASP A 171 -1.58 4.70 -6.44
CA ASP A 171 -2.15 4.37 -5.13
C ASP A 171 -1.10 3.95 -4.10
N VAL A 172 0.20 4.10 -4.37
CA VAL A 172 1.26 3.72 -3.42
C VAL A 172 1.73 4.92 -2.61
N VAL A 173 1.93 4.68 -1.31
CA VAL A 173 2.43 5.64 -0.32
C VAL A 173 3.56 5.04 0.50
N VAL A 174 4.31 5.92 1.13
CA VAL A 174 5.32 5.66 2.15
C VAL A 174 4.72 5.91 3.52
N LEU A 175 4.80 4.90 4.38
CA LEU A 175 4.58 5.02 5.82
C LEU A 175 5.91 5.45 6.44
N ASN A 176 5.95 6.68 6.93
CA ASN A 176 7.12 7.18 7.65
C ASN A 176 7.05 6.69 9.09
N LEU A 177 7.99 5.85 9.51
CA LEU A 177 7.87 5.11 10.77
C LEU A 177 8.82 5.63 11.85
N PHE A 178 8.30 5.67 13.08
CA PHE A 178 9.04 6.09 14.25
C PHE A 178 8.89 5.05 15.35
N SER A 179 9.87 5.02 16.24
CA SER A 179 9.72 4.40 17.55
C SER A 179 8.92 5.32 18.48
N PRO A 180 8.27 4.80 19.54
CA PRO A 180 7.41 5.59 20.41
C PRO A 180 8.14 6.72 21.16
N ASP A 181 9.46 6.62 21.30
CA ASP A 181 10.38 7.60 21.87
C ASP A 181 10.90 8.62 20.85
N GLY A 182 10.48 8.52 19.58
CA GLY A 182 10.77 9.52 18.55
C GLY A 182 12.01 9.22 17.70
N GLY A 183 12.62 8.04 17.82
CA GLY A 183 13.70 7.61 16.92
C GLY A 183 13.14 7.16 15.57
N VAL A 184 13.75 7.58 14.48
CA VAL A 184 13.35 7.16 13.12
C VAL A 184 13.48 5.64 12.97
N ARG A 185 12.56 5.06 12.19
CA ARG A 185 12.53 3.65 11.85
C ARG A 185 12.25 3.51 10.37
N GLN A 186 12.77 2.42 9.81
CA GLN A 186 12.68 2.06 8.40
C GLN A 186 11.29 2.28 7.81
N ASP A 187 11.22 3.13 6.80
CA ASP A 187 9.98 3.43 6.10
C ASP A 187 9.48 2.25 5.27
N GLN A 188 8.16 2.18 5.11
CA GLN A 188 7.45 1.02 4.56
C GLN A 188 6.48 1.43 3.46
N LEU A 189 6.34 0.61 2.43
CA LEU A 189 5.36 0.84 1.36
C LEU A 189 3.95 0.41 1.78
N ALA A 190 2.94 1.16 1.38
CA ALA A 190 1.55 0.77 1.58
C ALA A 190 0.70 1.27 0.40
N LEU A 191 -0.48 0.68 0.24
CA LEU A 191 -1.49 1.28 -0.62
C LEU A 191 -2.19 2.42 0.14
N VAL A 192 -2.58 3.47 -0.58
CA VAL A 192 -3.44 4.53 -0.08
C VAL A 192 -4.68 3.85 0.47
N PRO A 193 -4.98 4.03 1.76
CA PRO A 193 -6.25 3.58 2.27
C PRO A 193 -7.32 4.38 1.54
N GLU A 194 -8.12 3.74 0.69
CA GLU A 194 -9.18 4.44 -0.04
C GLU A 194 -10.07 5.16 0.97
N PRO A 195 -10.15 6.51 0.91
CA PRO A 195 -10.93 7.21 1.88
C PRO A 195 -12.41 6.93 1.56
N THR A 196 -13.07 6.19 2.45
CA THR A 196 -14.52 5.88 2.36
C THR A 196 -15.38 7.14 2.21
N THR A 197 -14.82 8.32 2.48
CA THR A 197 -15.41 9.62 2.14
C THR A 197 -15.70 9.82 0.67
N LEU A 198 -14.95 9.22 -0.27
CA LEU A 198 -15.28 9.30 -1.71
C LEU A 198 -16.55 8.49 -2.04
N MET A 199 -16.71 7.33 -1.41
CA MET A 199 -17.94 6.54 -1.51
C MET A 199 -19.11 7.29 -0.84
N LEU A 200 -18.88 7.87 0.34
CA LEU A 200 -19.88 8.68 1.05
C LEU A 200 -20.26 9.94 0.27
N LEU A 201 -19.30 10.59 -0.39
CA LEU A 201 -19.51 11.75 -1.26
C LEU A 201 -20.34 11.34 -2.48
N GLY A 202 -19.99 10.22 -3.12
CA GLY A 202 -20.75 9.65 -4.24
C GLY A 202 -22.21 9.36 -3.85
N VAL A 203 -22.42 8.70 -2.72
CA VAL A 203 -23.76 8.42 -2.18
C VAL A 203 -24.49 9.73 -1.80
N GLY A 204 -23.79 10.68 -1.18
CA GLY A 204 -24.33 11.99 -0.81
C GLY A 204 -24.81 12.80 -2.02
N LEU A 205 -24.03 12.85 -3.09
CA LEU A 205 -24.40 13.53 -4.34
C LEU A 205 -25.59 12.87 -5.04
N VAL A 206 -25.67 11.54 -5.04
CA VAL A 206 -26.85 10.81 -5.55
C VAL A 206 -28.09 11.15 -4.71
N GLY A 207 -27.97 11.20 -3.38
CA GLY A 207 -29.03 11.60 -2.46
C GLY A 207 -29.57 13.00 -2.77
N VAL A 208 -28.69 13.99 -2.94
CA VAL A 208 -29.05 15.38 -3.28
C VAL A 208 -29.73 15.46 -4.66
N GLY A 209 -29.22 14.72 -5.66
CA GLY A 209 -29.79 14.69 -7.01
C GLY A 209 -31.21 14.12 -7.06
N VAL A 210 -31.50 13.10 -6.25
CA VAL A 210 -32.84 12.51 -6.14
C VAL A 210 -33.80 13.45 -5.40
N PHE A 211 -33.36 14.13 -4.34
CA PHE A 211 -34.19 15.06 -3.58
C PHE A 211 -34.57 16.30 -4.40
N ARG A 212 -33.61 16.89 -5.15
CA ARG A 212 -33.84 18.07 -6.00
C ARG A 212 -34.85 17.83 -7.13
N ARG A 213 -35.01 16.59 -7.61
CA ARG A 213 -35.99 16.21 -8.64
C ARG A 213 -37.42 16.07 -8.09
N LYS A 214 -37.61 16.01 -6.77
CA LYS A 214 -38.94 15.93 -6.13
C LYS A 214 -39.50 17.30 -5.72
N THR A 215 -38.66 18.32 -5.66
CA THR A 215 -39.03 19.70 -5.29
C THR A 215 -39.28 20.62 -6.49
N LYS A 216 -39.21 20.10 -7.72
CA LYS A 216 -39.76 20.73 -8.93
C LYS A 216 -41.00 19.97 -9.36
#